data_AF-A0A8C6UII2-F1
#
_entry.id   AF-A0A8C6UII2-F1
#
_cell.length_a   1.000
_cell.length_b   1.000
_cell.length_c   1.000
_cell.angle_alpha   90.00
_cell.angle_beta   90.00
_cell.angle_gamma   90.00
#
_symmetry.space_group_name_H-M   'P 1'
#
loop_
_entity.id
_entity.type
_entity.pdbx_description
1 polymer ?
#
loop_
_entity_poly.entity_id
_entity_poly.type
_entity_poly.pdbx_seq_one_letter_code
_entity_poly.pdbx_strand_id
1 'polypeptide(L)'
;DVLLIDFICFLVISLSATVKHFELPCSSQNDRAWAYAPYEYDAIEERIRIYEVGTFQNQSFTYDILLLFREGVMYEIDDQSIKCVKRAITGDFQPIEVPASATLLGSAVIGSSSGHGKDGGQRYILTMTDFGCIPVSNVLQTEPFNWMIFSYINTVIGIADPDTLNPPPFCPGQEVPSEGEPVDFFTVIKNMRKTTPYFRAF
;
A
#
# COMPACT_ATOMS: atom_id res chain seq x y z
N ASP A 1 -4.77 13.66 26.98
CA ASP A 1 -3.81 12.59 26.66
C ASP A 1 -4.13 11.89 25.35
N VAL A 2 -5.32 11.32 25.14
CA VAL A 2 -5.74 10.75 23.83
C VAL A 2 -5.74 11.78 22.70
N LEU A 3 -6.36 12.95 22.91
CA LEU A 3 -6.34 14.09 21.96
C LEU A 3 -4.93 14.58 21.59
N LEU A 4 -3.96 14.42 22.49
CA LEU A 4 -2.57 14.81 22.23
C LEU A 4 -1.88 13.77 21.35
N ILE A 5 -2.14 12.48 21.59
CA ILE A 5 -1.65 11.38 20.75
C ILE A 5 -2.28 11.47 19.36
N ASP A 6 -3.58 11.73 19.25
CA ASP A 6 -4.26 11.90 17.96
C ASP A 6 -3.67 13.08 17.18
N PHE A 7 -3.43 14.22 17.85
CA PHE A 7 -2.83 15.41 17.21
C PHE A 7 -1.37 15.18 16.82
N ILE A 8 -0.59 14.49 17.67
CA ILE A 8 0.81 14.13 17.37
C ILE A 8 0.86 13.11 16.24
N CYS A 9 -0.02 12.11 16.19
CA CYS A 9 -0.08 11.16 15.09
C CYS A 9 -0.51 11.82 13.78
N PHE A 10 -1.49 12.73 13.82
CA PHE A 10 -1.85 13.53 12.65
C PHE A 10 -0.65 14.35 12.15
N LEU A 11 0.10 14.99 13.06
CA LEU A 11 1.31 15.76 12.71
C LEU A 11 2.44 14.87 12.18
N VAL A 12 2.70 13.72 12.82
CA VAL A 12 3.80 12.83 12.46
C VAL A 12 3.50 12.09 11.16
N ILE A 13 2.27 11.67 10.90
CA ILE A 13 1.90 11.01 9.63
C ILE A 13 1.93 12.02 8.48
N SER A 14 1.49 13.26 8.72
CA SER A 14 1.60 14.34 7.72
C SER A 14 3.04 14.84 7.49
N LEU A 15 3.95 14.65 8.45
CA LEU A 15 5.38 15.02 8.35
C LEU A 15 6.32 13.86 7.98
N SER A 16 5.96 12.61 8.28
CA SER A 16 6.69 11.37 8.01
C SER A 16 5.92 10.53 6.99
N ALA A 17 5.68 11.12 5.83
CA ALA A 17 4.87 10.56 4.76
C ALA A 17 5.61 9.48 3.96
N THR A 18 6.41 8.62 4.61
CA THR A 18 7.04 7.53 3.87
C THR A 18 7.38 6.35 4.72
N VAL A 19 6.86 5.20 4.34
CA VAL A 19 7.23 3.90 4.85
C VAL A 19 7.91 3.15 3.73
N LYS A 20 9.21 2.89 3.88
CA LYS A 20 9.96 1.99 2.99
C LYS A 20 10.04 0.64 3.68
N HIS A 21 9.47 -0.37 3.01
CA HIS A 21 9.35 -1.79 3.39
C HIS A 21 8.03 -2.17 4.08
N PHE A 22 7.36 -3.15 3.51
CA PHE A 22 6.05 -3.66 3.91
C PHE A 22 6.00 -5.17 3.62
N GLU A 23 5.25 -5.92 4.43
CA GLU A 23 4.86 -7.30 4.11
C GLU A 23 3.34 -7.31 3.94
N LEU A 24 2.81 -7.84 2.84
CA LEU A 24 1.36 -7.93 2.58
C LEU A 24 0.80 -9.29 3.02
N PRO A 25 0.71 -9.72 4.29
CA PRO A 25 -0.04 -10.92 4.62
C PRO A 25 -1.55 -10.65 4.43
N CYS A 26 -1.99 -10.58 3.17
CA CYS A 26 -3.34 -10.35 2.75
C CYS A 26 -4.15 -11.64 2.90
N SER A 27 -4.49 -12.00 4.13
CA SER A 27 -5.40 -13.10 4.38
C SER A 27 -6.83 -12.67 4.08
N SER A 28 -7.48 -13.30 3.11
CA SER A 28 -8.94 -13.26 2.98
C SER A 28 -9.52 -14.52 3.61
N GLN A 29 -10.70 -14.43 4.26
CA GLN A 29 -11.38 -15.59 4.84
C GLN A 29 -11.65 -16.69 3.79
N ASN A 30 -11.70 -16.36 2.51
CA ASN A 30 -11.99 -17.30 1.42
C ASN A 30 -10.77 -18.04 0.88
N ASP A 31 -9.54 -17.49 0.93
CA ASP A 31 -8.44 -17.99 0.10
C ASP A 31 -7.08 -18.24 0.80
N ARG A 32 -6.93 -18.03 2.13
CA ARG A 32 -5.70 -18.35 2.90
C ARG A 32 -4.33 -17.97 2.27
N ALA A 33 -4.27 -16.95 1.43
CA ALA A 33 -3.01 -16.52 0.81
C ALA A 33 -2.26 -15.51 1.69
N TRP A 34 -0.93 -15.55 1.71
CA TRP A 34 -0.06 -14.52 2.28
C TRP A 34 0.81 -13.93 1.19
N ALA A 35 1.01 -12.61 1.21
CA ALA A 35 1.87 -11.93 0.26
C ALA A 35 3.00 -11.13 0.92
N TYR A 36 4.09 -10.90 0.18
CA TYR A 36 5.27 -10.18 0.65
C TYR A 36 5.69 -9.31 -0.53
N ALA A 37 5.74 -8.00 -0.35
CA ALA A 37 6.16 -7.09 -1.42
C ALA A 37 6.69 -5.79 -0.81
N PRO A 38 7.94 -5.39 -1.11
CA PRO A 38 8.44 -4.07 -0.79
C PRO A 38 7.51 -2.98 -1.33
N TYR A 39 7.29 -1.98 -0.50
CA TYR A 39 6.36 -0.89 -0.74
C TYR A 39 7.04 0.44 -0.44
N GLU A 40 6.81 1.41 -1.30
CA GLU A 40 7.13 2.80 -1.08
C GLU A 40 5.84 3.61 -1.12
N TYR A 41 5.65 4.42 -0.09
CA TYR A 41 4.44 5.18 0.15
C TYR A 41 4.75 6.67 0.21
N ASP A 42 4.00 7.49 -0.50
CA ASP A 42 4.09 8.93 -0.40
C ASP A 42 2.68 9.52 -0.28
N ALA A 43 2.31 9.93 0.93
CA ALA A 43 1.04 10.58 1.19
C ALA A 43 1.00 12.04 0.71
N ILE A 44 2.15 12.71 0.58
CA ILE A 44 2.21 14.12 0.19
C ILE A 44 1.90 14.27 -1.29
N GLU A 45 2.50 13.42 -2.13
CA GLU A 45 2.27 13.42 -3.58
C GLU A 45 1.26 12.36 -4.04
N GLU A 46 0.68 11.60 -3.10
CA GLU A 46 -0.30 10.52 -3.35
C GLU A 46 0.25 9.49 -4.35
N ARG A 47 1.43 8.95 -4.03
CA ARG A 47 2.15 7.99 -4.86
C ARG A 47 2.40 6.70 -4.10
N ILE A 48 2.32 5.61 -4.82
CA ILE A 48 2.56 4.28 -4.28
C ILE A 48 3.40 3.50 -5.30
N ARG A 49 4.53 2.92 -4.87
CA ARG A 49 5.25 1.93 -5.67
C ARG A 49 5.33 0.60 -4.95
N ILE A 50 4.99 -0.47 -5.65
CA ILE A 50 5.20 -1.84 -5.20
C ILE A 50 6.17 -2.49 -6.17
N TYR A 51 7.31 -2.93 -5.66
CA TYR A 51 8.37 -3.50 -6.47
C TYR A 51 8.95 -4.76 -5.83
N GLU A 52 8.92 -5.86 -6.57
CA GLU A 52 9.54 -7.13 -6.18
C GLU A 52 10.17 -7.81 -7.40
N VAL A 53 11.43 -8.21 -7.24
CA VAL A 53 12.11 -9.09 -8.19
C VAL A 53 12.59 -10.30 -7.42
N GLY A 54 12.26 -11.49 -7.91
CA GLY A 54 12.59 -12.73 -7.24
C GLY A 54 12.68 -13.92 -8.17
N THR A 55 13.14 -15.03 -7.60
CA THR A 55 13.16 -16.34 -8.25
C THR A 55 12.60 -17.37 -7.29
N PHE A 56 11.60 -18.11 -7.74
CA PHE A 56 10.97 -19.19 -6.96
C PHE A 56 10.82 -20.42 -7.84
N GLN A 57 11.27 -21.58 -7.34
CA GLN A 57 11.21 -22.85 -8.07
C GLN A 57 11.71 -22.75 -9.53
N ASN A 58 12.85 -22.09 -9.75
CA ASN A 58 13.46 -21.82 -11.06
C ASN A 58 12.63 -20.95 -12.02
N GLN A 59 11.59 -20.28 -11.53
CA GLN A 59 10.86 -19.24 -12.27
C GLN A 59 11.22 -17.87 -11.69
N SER A 60 11.79 -17.01 -12.52
CA SER A 60 11.96 -15.60 -12.18
C SER A 60 10.63 -14.87 -12.34
N PHE A 61 10.33 -13.98 -11.40
CA PHE A 61 9.20 -13.07 -11.50
C PHE A 61 9.69 -11.65 -11.19
N THR A 62 9.10 -10.71 -11.92
CA THR A 62 9.28 -9.28 -11.71
C THR A 62 7.89 -8.69 -11.60
N TYR A 63 7.67 -7.90 -10.57
CA TYR A 63 6.44 -7.14 -10.37
C TYR A 63 6.84 -5.74 -9.94
N ASP A 64 6.61 -4.78 -10.82
CA ASP A 64 6.88 -3.37 -10.55
C ASP A 64 5.68 -2.55 -10.97
N ILE A 65 5.02 -1.96 -9.99
CA ILE A 65 3.84 -1.13 -10.21
C ILE A 65 4.01 0.19 -9.51
N LEU A 66 3.91 1.26 -10.30
CA LEU A 66 3.89 2.65 -9.83
C LEU A 66 2.50 3.23 -10.03
N LEU A 67 1.85 3.63 -8.94
CA LEU A 67 0.54 4.28 -8.90
C LEU A 67 0.74 5.76 -8.58
N LEU A 68 0.26 6.63 -9.48
CA LEU A 68 0.30 8.08 -9.31
C LEU A 68 -1.15 8.59 -9.27
N PHE A 69 -1.70 8.78 -8.06
CA PHE A 69 -3.13 9.06 -7.89
C PHE A 69 -3.50 10.48 -8.36
N ARG A 70 -2.63 11.47 -8.13
CA ARG A 70 -2.81 12.84 -8.65
C ARG A 70 -2.91 12.91 -10.17
N GLU A 71 -2.20 12.02 -10.86
CA GLU A 71 -2.22 11.91 -12.32
C GLU A 71 -3.31 10.95 -12.82
N GLY A 72 -3.88 10.13 -11.94
CA GLY A 72 -4.87 9.11 -12.29
C GLY A 72 -4.31 7.97 -13.15
N VAL A 73 -3.01 7.66 -13.03
CA VAL A 73 -2.33 6.69 -13.89
C VAL A 73 -1.49 5.69 -13.09
N MET A 74 -1.47 4.46 -13.61
CA MET A 74 -0.63 3.37 -13.14
C MET A 74 0.35 2.97 -14.23
N TYR A 75 1.58 2.66 -13.85
CA TYR A 75 2.57 2.03 -14.72
C TYR A 75 2.86 0.62 -14.23
N GLU A 76 2.69 -0.38 -15.10
CA GLU A 76 3.31 -1.70 -14.96
C GLU A 76 4.67 -1.65 -15.66
N ILE A 77 5.74 -1.82 -14.89
CA ILE A 77 7.13 -1.61 -15.35
C ILE A 77 7.83 -2.97 -15.44
N ASP A 78 8.55 -3.20 -16.53
CA ASP A 78 9.46 -4.32 -16.69
C ASP A 78 10.80 -3.81 -17.20
N ASP A 79 11.73 -3.60 -16.24
CA ASP A 79 13.09 -3.14 -16.51
C ASP A 79 13.92 -4.17 -17.31
N GLN A 80 13.59 -5.47 -17.26
CA GLN A 80 14.34 -6.49 -17.98
C GLN A 80 14.01 -6.47 -19.47
N SER A 81 12.73 -6.30 -19.80
CA SER A 81 12.28 -6.24 -21.19
C SER A 81 12.16 -4.82 -21.74
N ILE A 82 12.43 -3.80 -20.92
CA ILE A 82 12.26 -2.37 -21.23
C ILE A 82 10.84 -2.13 -21.76
N LYS A 83 9.85 -2.64 -21.03
CA LYS A 83 8.43 -2.47 -21.35
C LYS A 83 7.73 -1.77 -20.20
N CYS A 84 6.85 -0.85 -20.56
CA CYS A 84 6.04 -0.13 -19.59
C CYS A 84 4.62 0.02 -20.11
N VAL A 85 3.65 -0.49 -19.36
CA VAL A 85 2.22 -0.40 -19.71
C VAL A 85 1.58 0.64 -18.80
N LYS A 86 1.02 1.68 -19.40
CA LYS A 86 0.28 2.73 -18.69
C LYS A 86 -1.21 2.38 -18.67
N ARG A 87 -1.83 2.42 -17.49
CA ARG A 87 -3.28 2.25 -17.32
C ARG A 87 -3.88 3.42 -16.57
N ALA A 88 -5.18 3.63 -16.73
CA ALA A 88 -5.93 4.57 -15.91
C ALA A 88 -6.20 3.96 -14.53
N ILE A 89 -6.15 4.77 -13.47
CA ILE A 89 -6.56 4.36 -12.12
C ILE A 89 -7.98 4.83 -11.87
N THR A 90 -8.74 4.00 -11.15
CA THR A 90 -10.03 4.37 -10.56
C THR A 90 -9.99 4.26 -9.04
N GLY A 91 -10.70 5.17 -8.38
CA GLY A 91 -10.76 5.23 -6.92
C GLY A 91 -9.78 6.26 -6.33
N ASP A 92 -10.07 6.68 -5.12
CA ASP A 92 -9.32 7.74 -4.43
C ASP A 92 -8.12 7.16 -3.67
N PHE A 93 -7.08 7.97 -3.54
CA PHE A 93 -5.94 7.64 -2.68
C PHE A 93 -6.41 7.39 -1.25
N GLN A 94 -6.00 6.26 -0.68
CA GLN A 94 -6.37 5.88 0.69
C GLN A 94 -5.19 6.20 1.62
N PRO A 95 -5.29 7.27 2.43
CA PRO A 95 -4.22 7.61 3.35
C PRO A 95 -4.08 6.55 4.45
N ILE A 96 -2.84 6.17 4.79
CA ILE A 96 -2.56 5.31 5.95
C ILE A 96 -2.50 6.20 7.18
N GLU A 97 -3.65 6.77 7.54
CA GLU A 97 -3.81 7.67 8.66
C GLU A 97 -4.99 7.27 9.54
N VAL A 98 -4.96 7.73 10.80
CA VAL A 98 -6.14 7.64 11.67
C VAL A 98 -7.01 8.86 11.36
N PRO A 99 -8.14 8.72 10.63
CA PRO A 99 -9.03 9.84 10.40
C PRO A 99 -9.59 10.36 11.72
N ALA A 100 -9.88 11.66 11.77
CA ALA A 100 -10.38 12.32 12.98
C ALA A 100 -11.73 11.77 13.48
N SER A 101 -12.49 11.09 12.61
CA SER A 101 -13.74 10.41 12.95
C SER A 101 -13.54 9.05 13.64
N ALA A 102 -12.28 8.63 13.83
CA ALA A 102 -11.95 7.38 14.48
C ALA A 102 -12.28 7.43 15.99
N THR A 103 -12.78 6.32 16.52
CA THR A 103 -12.89 6.02 17.94
C THR A 103 -11.67 5.15 18.35
N LEU A 104 -11.40 4.97 19.65
CA LEU A 104 -10.32 4.10 20.18
C LEU A 104 -10.91 2.76 20.67
N LEU A 105 -10.39 1.60 20.23
CA LEU A 105 -11.04 0.26 20.48
C LEU A 105 -10.48 -0.36 21.75
N GLY A 106 -9.18 -0.17 21.97
CA GLY A 106 -8.47 -0.72 23.10
C GLY A 106 -7.00 -0.34 23.05
N SER A 107 -6.32 -0.53 24.16
CA SER A 107 -4.87 -0.47 24.23
C SER A 107 -4.41 -1.78 24.85
N ALA A 108 -3.45 -2.44 24.22
CA ALA A 108 -2.80 -3.62 24.76
C ALA A 108 -1.30 -3.35 24.86
N VAL A 109 -0.68 -3.72 25.98
CA VAL A 109 0.78 -3.54 26.15
C VAL A 109 1.51 -4.68 25.46
N ILE A 110 1.60 -4.56 24.14
CA ILE A 110 2.70 -5.05 23.31
C ILE A 110 3.06 -3.86 22.41
N GLY A 111 3.69 -2.83 22.99
CA GLY A 111 4.27 -1.69 22.27
C GLY A 111 3.41 -0.91 21.25
N SER A 112 2.08 -0.77 21.35
CA SER A 112 1.30 0.07 20.40
C SER A 112 -0.09 0.57 20.88
N SER A 113 -0.57 1.66 20.25
CA SER A 113 -1.88 2.34 20.44
C SER A 113 -2.78 2.09 19.20
N SER A 114 -4.09 1.86 19.35
CA SER A 114 -4.94 1.41 18.22
C SER A 114 -6.15 2.31 17.96
N GLY A 115 -6.36 2.76 16.71
CA GLY A 115 -7.48 3.61 16.29
C GLY A 115 -8.44 2.88 15.34
N HIS A 116 -9.74 3.18 15.39
CA HIS A 116 -10.75 2.60 14.49
C HIS A 116 -11.68 3.65 13.96
N GLY A 117 -12.12 3.57 12.71
CA GLY A 117 -13.09 4.54 12.20
C GLY A 117 -13.82 4.04 10.97
N LYS A 118 -14.52 4.97 10.33
CA LYS A 118 -15.20 4.75 9.06
C LYS A 118 -14.80 5.88 8.14
N ASP A 119 -14.20 5.53 7.00
CA ASP A 119 -14.01 6.44 5.89
C ASP A 119 -14.82 5.93 4.69
N GLY A 120 -15.55 6.82 4.02
CA GLY A 120 -16.38 6.50 2.86
C GLY A 120 -17.43 5.38 3.02
N GLY A 121 -17.70 4.89 4.23
CA GLY A 121 -18.61 3.75 4.51
C GLY A 121 -17.94 2.37 4.65
N GLN A 122 -16.62 2.25 4.43
CA GLN A 122 -15.87 1.02 4.69
C GLN A 122 -15.42 0.93 6.15
N ARG A 123 -15.44 -0.30 6.71
CA ARG A 123 -14.94 -0.56 8.07
C ARG A 123 -13.45 -0.84 8.00
N TYR A 124 -12.68 -0.16 8.84
CA TYR A 124 -11.26 -0.45 8.97
C TYR A 124 -10.82 -0.48 10.44
N ILE A 125 -9.73 -1.20 10.71
CA ILE A 125 -9.02 -1.20 11.99
C ILE A 125 -7.57 -0.88 11.70
N LEU A 126 -7.03 0.20 12.27
CA LEU A 126 -5.65 0.63 12.10
C LEU A 126 -4.91 0.56 13.44
N THR A 127 -3.84 -0.22 13.48
CA THR A 127 -2.95 -0.33 14.65
C THR A 127 -1.69 0.47 14.37
N MET A 128 -1.29 1.34 15.29
CA MET A 128 -0.09 2.17 15.15
C MET A 128 0.78 2.11 16.41
N THR A 129 2.08 2.37 16.29
CA THR A 129 2.93 2.49 17.48
C THR A 129 2.51 3.71 18.30
N ASP A 130 2.50 3.57 19.63
CA ASP A 130 2.16 4.67 20.55
C ASP A 130 3.19 5.81 20.45
N PHE A 131 4.46 5.42 20.27
CA PHE A 131 5.56 6.34 19.99
C PHE A 131 5.90 6.31 18.49
N GLY A 132 5.91 7.49 17.86
CA GLY A 132 6.29 7.64 16.45
C GLY A 132 5.16 7.38 15.44
N CYS A 133 3.98 6.94 15.88
CA CYS A 133 2.78 6.79 15.05
C CYS A 133 3.03 6.00 13.75
N ILE A 134 3.84 4.97 13.87
CA ILE A 134 4.22 4.11 12.75
C ILE A 134 3.13 3.06 12.59
N PRO A 135 2.54 2.89 11.39
CA PRO A 135 1.52 1.86 11.19
C PRO A 135 2.14 0.48 11.46
N VAL A 136 1.38 -0.39 12.14
CA VAL A 136 1.74 -1.78 12.44
C VAL A 136 0.83 -2.72 11.66
N SER A 137 -0.46 -2.45 11.61
CA SER A 137 -1.40 -3.21 10.79
C SER A 137 -2.63 -2.41 10.39
N ASN A 138 -3.20 -2.70 9.23
CA ASN A 138 -4.47 -2.17 8.76
C ASN A 138 -5.37 -3.33 8.33
N VAL A 139 -6.59 -3.36 8.84
CA VAL A 139 -7.59 -4.38 8.51
C VAL A 139 -8.73 -3.68 7.78
N LEU A 140 -8.84 -3.88 6.47
CA LEU A 140 -9.85 -3.24 5.61
C LEU A 140 -10.97 -4.21 5.26
N GLN A 141 -12.21 -3.76 5.44
CA GLN A 141 -13.37 -4.49 4.93
C GLN A 141 -13.64 -4.09 3.48
N THR A 142 -13.43 -5.02 2.54
CA THR A 142 -13.54 -4.75 1.09
C THR A 142 -14.26 -5.90 0.39
N GLU A 143 -15.07 -5.58 -0.62
CA GLU A 143 -15.56 -6.58 -1.56
C GLU A 143 -14.53 -6.69 -2.70
N PRO A 144 -14.10 -7.89 -3.12
CA PRO A 144 -14.66 -9.23 -2.86
C PRO A 144 -14.04 -10.00 -1.68
N PHE A 145 -13.13 -9.41 -0.89
CA PHE A 145 -12.27 -10.15 0.04
C PHE A 145 -12.84 -10.29 1.47
N ASN A 146 -13.99 -9.68 1.74
CA ASN A 146 -14.61 -9.49 3.06
C ASN A 146 -13.68 -8.70 3.99
N TRP A 147 -12.58 -9.28 4.46
CA TRP A 147 -11.56 -8.62 5.25
C TRP A 147 -10.18 -8.85 4.63
N MET A 148 -9.41 -7.79 4.44
CA MET A 148 -7.99 -7.83 4.08
C MET A 148 -7.17 -7.28 5.23
N ILE A 149 -6.07 -7.95 5.53
CA ILE A 149 -5.11 -7.52 6.56
C ILE A 149 -3.82 -7.09 5.85
N PHE A 150 -3.32 -5.93 6.25
CA PHE A 150 -2.08 -5.32 5.83
C PHE A 150 -1.18 -5.24 7.08
N SER A 151 0.06 -5.72 7.02
CA SER A 151 1.00 -5.68 8.16
C SER A 151 2.28 -4.93 7.80
N TYR A 152 2.56 -3.84 8.49
CA TYR A 152 3.70 -2.98 8.18
C TYR A 152 4.90 -3.40 9.04
N ILE A 153 5.94 -3.96 8.41
CA ILE A 153 7.15 -4.39 9.11
C ILE A 153 8.41 -3.83 8.44
N ASN A 154 9.48 -3.65 9.22
CA ASN A 154 10.71 -2.96 8.82
C ASN A 154 10.48 -1.54 8.26
N THR A 155 9.42 -0.87 8.74
CA THR A 155 9.09 0.50 8.34
C THR A 155 10.25 1.45 8.62
N VAL A 156 10.82 2.03 7.55
CA VAL A 156 11.73 3.17 7.63
C VAL A 156 10.97 4.44 7.28
N ILE A 157 11.08 5.44 8.15
CA ILE A 157 10.50 6.78 7.94
C ILE A 157 11.32 7.55 6.90
N GLY A 158 10.66 8.05 5.86
CA GLY A 158 11.23 8.87 4.79
C GLY A 158 11.60 8.10 3.50
N ILE A 159 11.54 8.77 2.35
CA ILE A 159 12.07 8.22 1.08
C ILE A 159 13.55 8.59 1.01
N ALA A 160 14.43 7.58 1.03
CA ALA A 160 15.87 7.82 0.89
C ALA A 160 16.26 8.36 -0.50
N ASP A 161 15.56 7.90 -1.54
CA ASP A 161 15.75 8.30 -2.93
C ASP A 161 14.38 8.58 -3.58
N PRO A 162 13.94 9.84 -3.72
CA PRO A 162 12.63 10.17 -4.28
C PRO A 162 12.48 9.82 -5.75
N ASP A 163 13.59 9.61 -6.48
CA ASP A 163 13.54 9.25 -7.90
C ASP A 163 12.97 7.85 -8.13
N THR A 164 12.92 7.01 -7.10
CA THR A 164 12.24 5.71 -7.16
C THR A 164 10.73 5.84 -7.33
N LEU A 165 10.12 7.01 -7.08
CA LEU A 165 8.69 7.24 -7.32
C LEU A 165 8.41 7.95 -8.65
N ASN A 166 9.43 8.08 -9.52
CA ASN A 166 9.28 8.62 -10.86
C ASN A 166 9.23 7.48 -11.90
N PRO A 167 8.39 7.58 -12.93
CA PRO A 167 8.36 6.59 -13.99
C PRO A 167 9.71 6.58 -14.76
N PRO A 168 10.25 5.41 -15.11
CA PRO A 168 11.45 5.31 -15.93
C PRO A 168 11.32 6.01 -17.29
N PRO A 169 12.44 6.43 -17.93
CA PRO A 169 12.39 7.18 -19.19
C PRO A 169 11.75 6.44 -20.37
N PHE A 170 11.68 5.10 -20.32
CA PHE A 170 11.04 4.29 -21.36
C PHE A 170 9.53 4.17 -21.16
N CYS A 171 8.98 4.65 -20.04
CA CYS A 171 7.55 4.67 -19.82
C CYS A 171 6.87 5.73 -20.70
N PRO A 172 5.66 5.43 -21.21
CA PRO A 172 4.90 6.38 -21.99
C PRO A 172 4.54 7.60 -21.12
N GLY A 173 4.76 8.80 -21.65
CA GLY A 173 4.47 10.04 -20.94
C GLY A 173 2.98 10.31 -20.73
N GLN A 174 2.65 11.45 -20.12
CA GLN A 174 1.28 11.84 -19.83
C GLN A 174 0.39 11.93 -21.09
N GLU A 175 0.97 12.38 -22.21
CA GLU A 175 0.28 12.57 -23.50
C GLU A 175 -0.22 11.27 -24.14
N VAL A 176 0.38 10.13 -23.80
CA VAL A 176 0.01 8.83 -24.35
C VAL A 176 -1.26 8.33 -23.64
N PRO A 177 -2.31 7.91 -24.37
CA PRO A 177 -3.51 7.35 -23.76
C PRO A 177 -3.20 6.10 -22.93
N SER A 178 -3.93 5.93 -21.83
CA SER A 178 -3.87 4.70 -21.04
C SER A 178 -4.40 3.50 -21.82
N GLU A 179 -3.77 2.35 -21.64
CA GLU A 179 -4.14 1.09 -22.26
C GLU A 179 -5.07 0.26 -21.36
N GLY A 180 -6.09 -0.35 -21.97
CA GLY A 180 -7.00 -1.28 -21.30
C GLY A 180 -8.02 -0.62 -20.36
N GLU A 181 -8.69 -1.46 -19.58
CA GLU A 181 -9.68 -1.01 -18.60
C GLU A 181 -8.99 -0.34 -17.40
N PRO A 182 -9.63 0.68 -16.80
CA PRO A 182 -9.13 1.29 -15.57
C PRO A 182 -9.04 0.27 -14.42
N VAL A 183 -8.05 0.46 -13.55
CA VAL A 183 -7.78 -0.44 -12.42
C VAL A 183 -7.81 0.30 -11.10
N ASP A 184 -8.37 -0.32 -10.07
CA ASP A 184 -8.30 0.18 -8.70
C ASP A 184 -7.19 -0.52 -7.91
N PHE A 185 -6.80 0.09 -6.78
CA PHE A 185 -5.76 -0.42 -5.90
C PHE A 185 -6.00 -1.88 -5.45
N PHE A 186 -7.23 -2.26 -5.10
CA PHE A 186 -7.51 -3.61 -4.63
C PHE A 186 -7.45 -4.64 -5.77
N THR A 187 -7.81 -4.24 -7.00
CA THR A 187 -7.58 -5.06 -8.20
C THR A 187 -6.08 -5.29 -8.45
N VAL A 188 -5.25 -4.27 -8.22
CA VAL A 188 -3.78 -4.39 -8.33
C VAL A 188 -3.24 -5.41 -7.32
N ILE A 189 -3.63 -5.29 -6.05
CA ILE A 189 -3.25 -6.25 -4.98
C ILE A 189 -3.74 -7.67 -5.31
N LYS A 190 -4.96 -7.80 -5.83
CA LYS A 190 -5.52 -9.09 -6.30
C LYS A 190 -4.68 -9.72 -7.41
N ASN A 191 -4.19 -8.91 -8.34
CA ASN A 191 -3.39 -9.38 -9.47
C ASN A 191 -1.99 -9.77 -9.02
N MET A 192 -1.37 -8.99 -8.13
CA MET A 192 -0.10 -9.34 -7.49
C MET A 192 -0.15 -10.75 -6.91
N ARG A 193 -1.25 -11.07 -6.19
CA ARG A 193 -1.52 -12.41 -5.63
C ARG A 193 -1.45 -13.54 -6.67
N LYS A 194 -1.79 -13.26 -7.92
CA LYS A 194 -1.78 -14.26 -9.01
C LYS A 194 -0.42 -14.41 -9.66
N THR A 195 0.36 -13.32 -9.74
CA THR A 195 1.64 -13.26 -10.45
C THR A 195 2.80 -13.79 -9.62
N THR A 196 2.82 -13.58 -8.30
CA THR A 196 3.95 -14.04 -7.49
C THR A 196 3.75 -15.50 -7.08
N PRO A 197 4.65 -16.41 -7.48
CA PRO A 197 4.46 -17.85 -7.30
C PRO A 197 4.47 -18.34 -5.85
N TYR A 198 5.06 -17.59 -4.90
CA TYR A 198 4.96 -17.91 -3.47
C TYR A 198 3.53 -17.71 -2.92
N PHE A 199 2.69 -16.88 -3.55
CA PHE A 199 1.32 -16.58 -3.08
C PHE A 199 0.32 -17.72 -3.33
N ARG A 200 0.66 -18.69 -4.19
CA ARG A 200 -0.16 -19.90 -4.43
C ARG A 200 0.26 -21.10 -3.59
N ALA A 201 1.36 -21.00 -2.85
CA ALA A 201 1.99 -22.16 -2.21
C ALA A 201 1.46 -22.46 -0.79
N PHE A 202 0.49 -21.70 -0.28
CA PHE A 202 -0.08 -21.85 1.07
C PHE A 202 -1.60 -21.86 1.07
#